data_AF-A0A4Y3KDD7-F1
#
_entry.id   AF-A0A4Y3KDD7-F1
#
_cell.length_a   1.000
_cell.length_b   1.000
_cell.length_c   1.000
_cell.angle_alpha   90.00
_cell.angle_beta   90.00
_cell.angle_gamma   90.00
#
_symmetry.space_group_name_H-M   'P 1'
#
loop_
_entity.id
_entity.type
_entity.pdbx_description
1 polymer ?
#
loop_
_entity_poly.entity_id
_entity_poly.type
_entity_poly.pdbx_seq_one_letter_code
_entity_poly.pdbx_strand_id
1 'polypeptide(L)'
;MTGVSLLGVQAAAVQAVAVTGYTTGYTTGYTVLLPAPVTVPPAGHVLSTPWRAVVGATGARVGRALLTLDPVTAGDGRDLGVVAPGKRPTTSITVRPPDPRVPTRALTVPQWVTAPDGETFPWSDDLHVMVRQDGRPVVAAPPLPAVGYVPAQLPGGTVSGSRVTLPDLLGDLTLTVVSGRTLDALTELPFAHGDVRLRAAPMPVGLHVLGPDGDEQLAVAGPVRGRVSHDLAPALARHLAAAVRTEPGGTAPVTVRSDVVGEAHVRLDVQDVVIERALDGRLTVGCDGTATTLPRPGVAPGRAPTRTRADLTVTHHGAALHPASDPVPAVDAGLGGPTVRDEPVTRRVAAATLADARLVRVGVVGWPSAGTDLSLVVLGRTVTATGLVGPVGRSTPQVVWFDLGDAVAVDRPLEVTLRATRGTFAWLAAPEPAVRLAVEAPAAGAHVTVGGLTVTLTGPETHVPGVSLAGTDGWDVTTDQLVTVALSSAVMEFAP
;
A
#
# COMPACT_ATOMS: atom_id res chain seq x y z
N MET A 1 -1.65 -45.52 18.41
CA MET A 1 -0.47 -44.68 18.67
C MET A 1 -0.02 -44.08 17.36
N THR A 2 0.06 -42.74 17.28
CA THR A 2 0.98 -41.90 16.45
C THR A 2 1.31 -42.38 15.02
N GLY A 3 1.12 -41.63 13.93
CA GLY A 3 0.85 -40.21 13.72
C GLY A 3 1.47 -39.76 12.38
N VAL A 4 1.02 -38.59 11.92
CA VAL A 4 1.71 -37.61 11.06
C VAL A 4 1.60 -37.74 9.51
N SER A 5 1.22 -36.59 8.96
CA SER A 5 1.00 -36.14 7.58
C SER A 5 2.31 -35.75 6.86
N LEU A 6 2.32 -35.73 5.52
CA LEU A 6 2.95 -34.64 4.74
C LEU A 6 2.51 -34.63 3.26
N LEU A 7 1.99 -33.46 2.86
CA LEU A 7 1.74 -32.97 1.52
C LEU A 7 3.05 -32.75 0.73
N GLY A 8 2.98 -32.87 -0.60
CA GLY A 8 4.07 -32.48 -1.50
C GLY A 8 3.71 -32.41 -2.98
N VAL A 9 3.22 -31.23 -3.40
CA VAL A 9 3.48 -30.50 -4.68
C VAL A 9 3.29 -31.23 -6.03
N GLN A 10 2.34 -30.73 -6.83
CA GLN A 10 2.44 -30.76 -8.30
C GLN A 10 2.22 -29.37 -8.91
N ALA A 11 3.11 -29.05 -9.84
CA ALA A 11 3.22 -27.81 -10.59
C ALA A 11 2.20 -27.75 -11.73
N ALA A 12 1.76 -26.53 -12.07
CA ALA A 12 1.17 -26.23 -13.36
C ALA A 12 1.84 -24.97 -13.93
N ALA A 13 2.41 -25.13 -15.13
CA ALA A 13 3.17 -24.14 -15.87
C ALA A 13 2.27 -23.02 -16.45
N VAL A 14 2.81 -21.80 -16.51
CA VAL A 14 2.24 -20.69 -17.28
C VAL A 14 3.17 -20.43 -18.46
N GLN A 15 2.65 -20.61 -19.68
CA GLN A 15 3.34 -20.29 -20.93
C GLN A 15 3.43 -18.77 -21.11
N ALA A 16 4.62 -18.31 -21.50
CA ALA A 16 4.92 -16.93 -21.85
C ALA A 16 4.33 -16.55 -23.21
N VAL A 17 3.66 -15.39 -23.27
CA VAL A 17 3.41 -14.62 -24.49
C VAL A 17 4.14 -13.29 -24.32
N ALA A 18 4.99 -12.96 -25.29
CA ALA A 18 5.86 -11.78 -25.26
C ALA A 18 5.07 -10.47 -25.43
N VAL A 19 5.19 -9.59 -24.44
CA VAL A 19 4.92 -8.14 -24.55
C VAL A 19 6.00 -7.43 -23.72
N THR A 20 6.89 -6.70 -24.39
CA THR A 20 7.97 -5.94 -23.75
C THR A 20 7.43 -4.60 -23.26
N GLY A 21 7.30 -4.46 -21.94
CA GLY A 21 6.83 -3.24 -21.29
C GLY A 21 6.30 -3.53 -19.89
N TYR A 22 7.18 -3.90 -18.95
CA TYR A 22 6.78 -4.06 -17.56
C TYR A 22 6.74 -2.69 -16.86
N THR A 23 5.54 -2.11 -16.75
CA THR A 23 5.19 -1.35 -15.54
C THR A 23 4.94 -2.37 -14.43
N THR A 24 5.95 -2.63 -13.59
CA THR A 24 5.73 -3.30 -12.31
C THR A 24 4.93 -2.37 -11.40
N GLY A 25 3.61 -2.50 -11.45
CA GLY A 25 2.73 -1.94 -10.43
C GLY A 25 2.92 -2.74 -9.14
N TYR A 26 3.68 -2.21 -8.20
CA TYR A 26 3.65 -2.71 -6.82
C TYR A 26 2.34 -2.22 -6.19
N THR A 27 1.36 -3.11 -6.05
CA THR A 27 0.17 -2.84 -5.23
C THR A 27 0.58 -3.04 -3.77
N THR A 28 0.88 -1.96 -3.05
CA THR A 28 1.00 -1.98 -1.60
C THR A 28 -0.40 -1.95 -1.00
N GLY A 29 -0.90 -3.10 -0.57
CA GLY A 29 -2.18 -3.24 0.10
C GLY A 29 -2.10 -4.20 1.27
N TYR A 30 -2.98 -4.02 2.25
CA TYR A 30 -3.22 -5.00 3.29
C TYR A 30 -4.72 -5.07 3.55
N THR A 31 -5.19 -6.28 3.80
CA THR A 31 -6.57 -6.52 4.21
C THR A 31 -6.55 -6.89 5.68
N VAL A 32 -7.22 -6.10 6.51
CA VAL A 32 -7.56 -6.53 7.87
C VAL A 32 -8.84 -7.35 7.75
N LEU A 33 -8.69 -8.67 7.80
CA LEU A 33 -9.80 -9.60 7.90
C LEU A 33 -9.84 -10.14 9.32
N LEU A 34 -10.99 -9.97 9.99
CA LEU A 34 -11.29 -10.67 11.23
C LEU A 34 -12.14 -11.89 10.84
N PRO A 35 -11.54 -13.09 10.75
CA PRO A 35 -12.19 -14.25 10.11
C PRO A 35 -13.33 -14.83 10.95
N ALA A 36 -13.34 -14.58 12.26
CA ALA A 36 -14.46 -14.87 13.14
C ALA A 36 -15.29 -13.60 13.37
N PRO A 37 -16.60 -13.72 13.66
CA PRO A 37 -17.37 -12.59 14.15
C PRO A 37 -16.68 -11.92 15.34
N VAL A 38 -16.69 -10.59 15.35
CA VAL A 38 -16.18 -9.81 16.47
C VAL A 38 -17.31 -9.07 17.16
N THR A 39 -17.18 -8.93 18.47
CA THR A 39 -18.04 -8.04 19.25
C THR A 39 -17.78 -6.59 18.82
N VAL A 40 -18.86 -5.88 18.48
CA VAL A 40 -18.90 -4.44 18.23
C VAL A 40 -19.56 -3.78 19.44
N PRO A 41 -18.79 -3.26 20.40
CA PRO A 41 -19.33 -2.64 21.60
C PRO A 41 -19.65 -1.14 21.39
N PRO A 42 -20.37 -0.50 22.33
CA PRO A 42 -20.52 0.94 22.38
C PRO A 42 -19.19 1.70 22.50
N ALA A 43 -18.20 1.10 23.17
CA ALA A 43 -16.84 1.64 23.28
C ALA A 43 -16.07 1.63 21.95
N GLY A 44 -16.55 0.88 20.96
CA GLY A 44 -15.91 0.73 19.65
C GLY A 44 -14.91 -0.43 19.55
N HIS A 45 -14.77 -0.89 18.32
CA HIS A 45 -13.76 -1.84 17.85
C HIS A 45 -12.82 -1.09 16.88
N VAL A 46 -11.52 -1.12 17.14
CA VAL A 46 -10.53 -0.32 16.41
C VAL A 46 -9.80 -1.18 15.38
N LEU A 47 -9.78 -0.71 14.14
CA LEU A 47 -9.01 -1.26 13.03
C LEU A 47 -7.86 -0.29 12.72
N SER A 48 -6.63 -0.76 12.71
CA SER A 48 -5.45 0.11 12.56
C SER A 48 -4.79 -0.03 11.19
N THR A 49 -4.46 1.11 10.60
CA THR A 49 -3.70 1.24 9.35
C THR A 49 -2.27 1.70 9.68
N PRO A 50 -1.28 0.80 9.77
CA PRO A 50 0.07 1.17 10.16
C PRO A 50 0.82 1.89 9.05
N TRP A 51 1.73 2.79 9.44
CA TRP A 51 2.67 3.45 8.54
C TRP A 51 3.99 3.77 9.26
N ARG A 52 5.06 3.95 8.49
CA ARG A 52 6.43 4.17 8.96
C ARG A 52 6.96 5.52 8.49
N ALA A 53 7.75 6.18 9.33
CA ALA A 53 8.43 7.42 8.97
C ALA A 53 9.16 7.36 7.63
N VAL A 54 9.08 8.47 6.91
CA VAL A 54 9.95 8.82 5.79
C VAL A 54 10.49 10.21 6.08
N VAL A 55 11.82 10.34 6.15
CA VAL A 55 12.43 11.66 6.39
C VAL A 55 12.10 12.58 5.22
N GLY A 56 11.49 13.73 5.53
CA GLY A 56 11.06 14.72 4.52
C GLY A 56 9.79 14.32 3.76
N ALA A 57 8.95 13.44 4.32
CA ALA A 57 7.64 13.15 3.73
C ALA A 57 6.84 14.44 3.50
N THR A 58 6.19 14.54 2.34
CA THR A 58 5.38 15.70 1.94
C THR A 58 3.89 15.38 1.93
N GLY A 59 3.52 14.09 1.89
CA GLY A 59 2.13 13.67 1.90
C GLY A 59 1.99 12.15 1.82
N ALA A 60 0.76 11.72 1.61
CA ALA A 60 0.42 10.32 1.40
C ALA A 60 -0.79 10.22 0.48
N ARG A 61 -0.93 9.09 -0.19
CA ARG A 61 -2.05 8.79 -1.07
C ARG A 61 -2.58 7.40 -0.75
N VAL A 62 -3.91 7.28 -0.80
CA VAL A 62 -4.65 6.03 -0.59
C VAL A 62 -5.52 5.84 -1.83
N GLY A 63 -5.31 4.75 -2.58
CA GLY A 63 -6.13 4.47 -3.76
C GLY A 63 -7.51 3.93 -3.39
N ARG A 64 -7.58 3.06 -2.38
CA ARG A 64 -8.84 2.47 -1.91
C ARG A 64 -8.77 2.15 -0.42
N ALA A 65 -9.88 2.36 0.28
CA ALA A 65 -10.09 1.83 1.63
C ALA A 65 -11.55 1.48 1.86
N LEU A 66 -11.91 0.22 1.66
CA LEU A 66 -13.30 -0.23 1.78
C LEU A 66 -13.51 -0.94 3.12
N LEU A 67 -14.34 -0.37 3.98
CA LEU A 67 -14.87 -1.03 5.16
C LEU A 67 -16.11 -1.84 4.75
N THR A 68 -16.17 -3.10 5.16
CA THR A 68 -17.34 -3.99 5.02
C THR A 68 -17.70 -4.55 6.38
N LEU A 69 -18.98 -4.47 6.76
CA LEU A 69 -19.53 -5.08 7.95
C LEU A 69 -20.68 -6.00 7.58
N ASP A 70 -20.54 -7.28 7.89
CA ASP A 70 -21.59 -8.27 7.74
C ASP A 70 -22.14 -8.63 9.13
N PRO A 71 -23.36 -8.18 9.49
CA PRO A 71 -23.92 -8.43 10.81
C PRO A 71 -24.17 -9.91 11.02
N VAL A 72 -23.91 -10.40 12.23
CA VAL A 72 -24.36 -11.72 12.65
C VAL A 72 -25.84 -11.63 12.97
N THR A 73 -26.66 -12.24 12.12
CA THR A 73 -28.12 -12.26 12.29
C THR A 73 -28.61 -13.57 12.91
N ALA A 74 -27.79 -14.63 12.93
CA ALA A 74 -28.12 -15.96 13.45
C ALA A 74 -27.19 -16.41 14.60
N GLY A 75 -27.58 -17.44 15.35
CA GLY A 75 -26.83 -17.96 16.51
C GLY A 75 -27.62 -17.97 17.82
N ASP A 76 -26.91 -18.17 18.94
CA ASP A 76 -27.48 -18.33 20.30
C ASP A 76 -28.12 -17.07 20.89
N GLY A 77 -27.90 -15.91 20.26
CA GLY A 77 -28.42 -14.62 20.70
C GLY A 77 -27.67 -14.01 21.89
N ARG A 78 -27.76 -12.69 22.00
CA ARG A 78 -27.19 -11.92 23.12
C ARG A 78 -28.19 -11.87 24.28
N ASP A 79 -27.72 -12.10 25.49
CA ASP A 79 -28.53 -11.96 26.71
C ASP A 79 -28.76 -10.48 27.02
N LEU A 80 -30.02 -10.07 27.17
CA LEU A 80 -30.43 -8.72 27.52
C LEU A 80 -30.78 -8.57 29.01
N GLY A 81 -30.54 -9.61 29.81
CA GLY A 81 -30.85 -9.62 31.23
C GLY A 81 -32.33 -9.90 31.50
N VAL A 82 -32.79 -9.54 32.71
CA VAL A 82 -34.16 -9.78 33.18
C VAL A 82 -35.12 -8.78 32.53
N VAL A 83 -36.14 -9.29 31.85
CA VAL A 83 -37.16 -8.51 31.13
C VAL A 83 -38.55 -8.61 31.76
N ALA A 84 -38.78 -9.59 32.64
CA ALA A 84 -39.98 -9.68 33.45
C ALA A 84 -39.66 -10.32 34.81
N PRO A 85 -40.10 -9.74 35.93
CA PRO A 85 -39.88 -10.31 37.25
C PRO A 85 -40.72 -11.58 37.45
N GLY A 86 -40.23 -12.50 38.29
CA GLY A 86 -40.97 -13.69 38.69
C GLY A 86 -42.32 -13.36 39.35
N LYS A 87 -43.33 -14.20 39.08
CA LYS A 87 -44.69 -14.07 39.65
C LYS A 87 -45.21 -15.42 40.13
N ARG A 88 -45.97 -15.41 41.23
CA ARG A 88 -46.67 -16.57 41.79
C ARG A 88 -47.99 -16.14 42.47
N PRO A 89 -49.18 -16.60 42.04
CA PRO A 89 -49.51 -17.21 40.74
C PRO A 89 -49.74 -16.15 39.64
N THR A 90 -49.76 -16.58 38.38
CA THR A 90 -50.15 -15.75 37.24
C THR A 90 -50.76 -16.61 36.12
N THR A 91 -51.37 -15.97 35.12
CA THR A 91 -51.86 -16.62 33.90
C THR A 91 -51.10 -16.15 32.65
N SER A 92 -50.28 -15.10 32.76
CA SER A 92 -49.52 -14.59 31.63
C SER A 92 -48.24 -13.85 32.06
N ILE A 93 -47.24 -13.89 31.18
CA ILE A 93 -46.01 -13.09 31.29
C ILE A 93 -46.01 -12.08 30.15
N THR A 94 -45.94 -10.78 30.48
CA THR A 94 -45.64 -9.75 29.48
C THR A 94 -44.13 -9.57 29.41
N VAL A 95 -43.56 -9.81 28.23
CA VAL A 95 -42.15 -9.60 27.92
C VAL A 95 -42.05 -8.40 27.00
N ARG A 96 -41.33 -7.36 27.45
CA ARG A 96 -41.08 -6.14 26.68
C ARG A 96 -39.60 -6.07 26.33
N PRO A 97 -39.21 -6.40 25.08
CA PRO A 97 -37.82 -6.25 24.66
C PRO A 97 -37.37 -4.79 24.78
N PRO A 98 -36.13 -4.51 25.25
CA PRO A 98 -35.60 -3.15 25.35
C PRO A 98 -35.61 -2.36 24.02
N ASP A 99 -35.40 -3.05 22.89
CA ASP A 99 -35.64 -2.50 21.56
C ASP A 99 -36.58 -3.45 20.79
N PRO A 100 -37.84 -3.05 20.53
CA PRO A 100 -38.84 -3.89 19.88
C PRO A 100 -38.48 -4.22 18.42
N ARG A 101 -37.50 -3.52 17.83
CA ARG A 101 -37.06 -3.75 16.45
C ARG A 101 -36.02 -4.87 16.36
N VAL A 102 -35.45 -5.33 17.48
CA VAL A 102 -34.48 -6.43 17.50
C VAL A 102 -35.22 -7.76 17.72
N PRO A 103 -35.02 -8.78 16.88
CA PRO A 103 -35.71 -10.06 17.04
C PRO A 103 -35.40 -10.73 18.39
N THR A 104 -36.45 -11.23 19.04
CA THR A 104 -36.39 -12.09 20.22
C THR A 104 -36.22 -13.54 19.78
N ARG A 105 -35.14 -14.17 20.23
CA ARG A 105 -34.74 -15.53 19.85
C ARG A 105 -35.08 -16.57 20.88
N ALA A 106 -34.88 -16.23 22.14
CA ALA A 106 -35.18 -17.15 23.20
C ALA A 106 -35.51 -16.41 24.48
N LEU A 107 -36.21 -17.09 25.36
CA LEU A 107 -36.49 -16.67 26.71
C LEU A 107 -36.02 -17.76 27.65
N THR A 108 -35.34 -17.37 28.72
CA THR A 108 -35.08 -18.26 29.84
C THR A 108 -36.09 -17.92 30.92
N VAL A 109 -37.03 -18.83 31.15
CA VAL A 109 -38.07 -18.69 32.17
C VAL A 109 -37.86 -19.81 33.20
N PRO A 110 -37.19 -19.51 34.33
CA PRO A 110 -36.93 -20.50 35.36
C PRO A 110 -38.20 -20.83 36.16
N GLN A 111 -38.22 -22.00 36.80
CA GLN A 111 -39.26 -22.42 37.74
C GLN A 111 -40.69 -22.41 37.14
N TRP A 112 -40.86 -22.95 35.94
CA TRP A 112 -42.18 -23.24 35.38
C TRP A 112 -42.90 -24.28 36.24
N VAL A 113 -43.78 -23.82 37.13
CA VAL A 113 -44.55 -24.69 38.01
C VAL A 113 -46.05 -24.40 37.95
N THR A 114 -46.86 -25.42 38.14
CA THR A 114 -48.31 -25.32 38.28
C THR A 114 -48.64 -24.43 39.48
N ALA A 115 -49.76 -23.73 39.40
CA ALA A 115 -50.32 -23.03 40.55
C ALA A 115 -51.75 -23.53 40.81
N PRO A 116 -52.11 -23.83 42.07
CA PRO A 116 -51.36 -23.57 43.30
C PRO A 116 -50.35 -24.65 43.71
N ASP A 117 -50.34 -25.80 43.04
CA ASP A 117 -49.70 -27.04 43.54
C ASP A 117 -48.16 -27.01 43.53
N GLY A 118 -47.55 -26.15 42.70
CA GLY A 118 -46.10 -25.95 42.68
C GLY A 118 -45.32 -27.07 42.01
N GLU A 119 -45.98 -27.96 41.27
CA GLU A 119 -45.35 -29.05 40.53
C GLU A 119 -44.73 -28.55 39.23
N THR A 120 -43.60 -29.13 38.81
CA THR A 120 -42.99 -28.74 37.52
C THR A 120 -43.87 -29.21 36.37
N PHE A 121 -44.07 -28.34 35.37
CA PHE A 121 -44.87 -28.72 34.19
C PHE A 121 -44.25 -29.89 33.42
N PRO A 122 -45.01 -30.97 33.18
CA PRO A 122 -44.57 -32.08 32.34
C PRO A 122 -44.80 -31.72 30.86
N TRP A 123 -43.89 -30.95 30.26
CA TRP A 123 -44.00 -30.57 28.85
C TRP A 123 -44.28 -31.79 27.96
N SER A 124 -45.39 -31.74 27.22
CA SER A 124 -45.92 -32.84 26.42
C SER A 124 -46.59 -32.29 25.14
N ASP A 125 -47.08 -33.17 24.27
CA ASP A 125 -47.83 -32.78 23.06
C ASP A 125 -49.18 -32.10 23.37
N ASP A 126 -49.60 -32.09 24.62
CA ASP A 126 -50.84 -31.47 25.09
C ASP A 126 -50.60 -30.19 25.89
N LEU A 127 -49.34 -29.81 26.13
CA LEU A 127 -48.97 -28.68 26.98
C LEU A 127 -47.94 -27.79 26.30
N HIS A 128 -48.31 -26.53 26.08
CA HIS A 128 -47.53 -25.59 25.28
C HIS A 128 -47.35 -24.26 26.00
N VAL A 129 -46.22 -23.62 25.77
CA VAL A 129 -46.05 -22.18 25.92
C VAL A 129 -46.57 -21.52 24.65
N MET A 130 -47.71 -20.84 24.76
CA MET A 130 -48.24 -20.02 23.69
C MET A 130 -47.66 -18.62 23.80
N VAL A 131 -47.10 -18.13 22.71
CA VAL A 131 -46.64 -16.74 22.57
C VAL A 131 -47.63 -15.97 21.71
N ARG A 132 -48.06 -14.82 22.22
CA ARG A 132 -48.98 -13.91 21.55
C ARG A 132 -48.33 -12.56 21.29
N GLN A 133 -48.75 -11.95 20.19
CA GLN A 133 -48.44 -10.57 19.82
C GLN A 133 -49.75 -9.87 19.50
N ASP A 134 -49.96 -8.69 20.07
CA ASP A 134 -51.21 -7.92 19.92
C ASP A 134 -52.47 -8.78 20.19
N GLY A 135 -52.38 -9.66 21.19
CA GLY A 135 -53.45 -10.58 21.60
C GLY A 135 -53.66 -11.80 20.69
N ARG A 136 -52.91 -11.94 19.59
CA ARG A 136 -53.04 -13.06 18.64
C ARG A 136 -51.94 -14.10 18.86
N PRO A 137 -52.26 -15.40 18.84
CA PRO A 137 -51.24 -16.45 18.91
C PRO A 137 -50.35 -16.41 17.68
N VAL A 138 -49.02 -16.43 17.91
CA VAL A 138 -48.02 -16.41 16.84
C VAL A 138 -47.06 -17.60 16.90
N VAL A 139 -46.84 -18.19 18.07
CA VAL A 139 -45.94 -19.34 18.27
C VAL A 139 -46.48 -20.23 19.38
N ALA A 140 -46.41 -21.55 19.19
CA ALA A 140 -46.54 -22.52 20.26
C ALA A 140 -45.19 -23.24 20.46
N ALA A 141 -44.79 -23.43 21.71
CA ALA A 141 -43.57 -24.14 22.09
C ALA A 141 -43.86 -25.17 23.20
N PRO A 142 -43.75 -26.48 22.95
CA PRO A 142 -43.52 -27.13 21.65
C PRO A 142 -44.61 -26.78 20.61
N PRO A 143 -44.40 -27.04 19.30
CA PRO A 143 -45.39 -26.76 18.27
C PRO A 143 -46.67 -27.60 18.46
N LEU A 144 -47.82 -27.07 18.05
CA LEU A 144 -49.07 -27.86 18.05
C LEU A 144 -48.95 -29.06 17.09
N PRO A 145 -49.50 -30.23 17.43
CA PRO A 145 -49.48 -31.40 16.55
C PRO A 145 -50.11 -31.09 15.19
N ALA A 146 -49.47 -31.49 14.09
CA ALA A 146 -49.93 -31.24 12.72
C ALA A 146 -51.13 -32.11 12.27
N VAL A 147 -51.85 -32.76 13.21
CA VAL A 147 -52.87 -33.77 12.89
C VAL A 147 -54.07 -33.08 12.24
N GLY A 148 -54.16 -33.21 10.91
CA GLY A 148 -55.30 -32.72 10.11
C GLY A 148 -55.19 -31.27 9.59
N TYR A 149 -54.09 -30.56 9.85
CA TYR A 149 -53.90 -29.17 9.42
C TYR A 149 -52.59 -28.98 8.65
N VAL A 150 -52.68 -28.56 7.38
CA VAL A 150 -51.53 -28.18 6.53
C VAL A 150 -51.84 -26.83 5.87
N PRO A 151 -51.00 -25.78 6.04
CA PRO A 151 -49.77 -25.77 6.85
C PRO A 151 -50.07 -25.82 8.37
N ALA A 152 -49.03 -26.10 9.16
CA ALA A 152 -49.10 -26.03 10.63
C ALA A 152 -49.65 -24.65 11.05
N GLN A 153 -50.57 -24.63 12.02
CA GLN A 153 -51.32 -23.42 12.36
C GLN A 153 -50.45 -22.28 12.93
N LEU A 154 -49.28 -22.61 13.50
CA LEU A 154 -48.32 -21.65 14.03
C LEU A 154 -46.87 -22.12 13.74
N PRO A 155 -45.92 -21.20 13.46
CA PRO A 155 -44.50 -21.54 13.41
C PRO A 155 -44.03 -22.11 14.76
N GLY A 156 -43.26 -23.19 14.71
CA GLY A 156 -42.90 -23.96 15.89
C GLY A 156 -41.77 -23.36 16.71
N GLY A 157 -42.02 -23.08 17.99
CA GLY A 157 -40.97 -22.86 19.00
C GLY A 157 -40.61 -24.16 19.71
N THR A 158 -39.53 -24.15 20.51
CA THR A 158 -39.15 -25.32 21.31
C THR A 158 -39.01 -24.94 22.78
N VAL A 159 -39.34 -25.88 23.67
CA VAL A 159 -39.09 -25.76 25.11
C VAL A 159 -38.13 -26.85 25.54
N SER A 160 -37.06 -26.48 26.21
CA SER A 160 -36.11 -27.40 26.82
C SER A 160 -35.70 -26.88 28.19
N GLY A 161 -36.15 -27.56 29.25
CA GLY A 161 -36.01 -27.09 30.62
C GLY A 161 -36.67 -25.72 30.82
N SER A 162 -35.85 -24.71 31.13
CA SER A 162 -36.29 -23.31 31.28
C SER A 162 -36.18 -22.48 30.00
N ARG A 163 -35.57 -23.00 28.93
CA ARG A 163 -35.34 -22.25 27.68
C ARG A 163 -36.51 -22.45 26.72
N VAL A 164 -37.11 -21.35 26.27
CA VAL A 164 -38.09 -21.29 25.19
C VAL A 164 -37.40 -20.65 23.98
N THR A 165 -37.27 -21.37 22.86
CA THR A 165 -36.68 -20.87 21.61
C THR A 165 -37.78 -20.46 20.65
N LEU A 166 -37.63 -19.30 20.00
CA LEU A 166 -38.64 -18.61 19.20
C LEU A 166 -38.10 -18.32 17.78
N PRO A 167 -38.97 -18.25 16.76
CA PRO A 167 -38.61 -17.94 15.37
C PRO A 167 -38.43 -16.42 15.14
N ASP A 168 -37.52 -15.78 15.87
CA ASP A 168 -37.14 -14.35 15.69
C ASP A 168 -38.34 -13.37 15.71
N LEU A 169 -39.08 -13.31 16.84
CA LEU A 169 -40.25 -12.44 16.98
C LEU A 169 -39.88 -10.98 17.30
N LEU A 170 -40.59 -10.01 16.71
CA LEU A 170 -40.38 -8.57 16.92
C LEU A 170 -41.44 -7.95 17.84
N GLY A 171 -41.07 -7.01 18.69
CA GLY A 171 -42.02 -6.29 19.56
C GLY A 171 -42.38 -7.02 20.85
N ASP A 172 -43.37 -6.48 21.56
CA ASP A 172 -43.84 -7.01 22.84
C ASP A 172 -44.46 -8.40 22.69
N LEU A 173 -44.17 -9.28 23.63
CA LEU A 173 -44.64 -10.65 23.66
C LEU A 173 -45.48 -10.89 24.91
N THR A 174 -46.54 -11.69 24.78
CA THR A 174 -47.26 -12.25 25.93
C THR A 174 -47.13 -13.77 25.90
N LEU A 175 -46.64 -14.36 26.99
CA LEU A 175 -46.52 -15.80 27.15
C LEU A 175 -47.61 -16.33 28.08
N THR A 176 -48.26 -17.41 27.68
CA THR A 176 -49.25 -18.13 28.47
C THR A 176 -48.96 -19.62 28.41
N VAL A 177 -49.18 -20.36 29.51
CA VAL A 177 -49.16 -21.83 29.48
C VAL A 177 -50.57 -22.29 29.10
N VAL A 178 -50.67 -23.13 28.09
CA VAL A 178 -51.95 -23.62 27.56
C VAL A 178 -51.94 -25.14 27.45
N SER A 179 -53.10 -25.76 27.67
CA SER A 179 -53.32 -27.17 27.37
C SER A 179 -54.26 -27.35 26.18
N GLY A 180 -54.02 -28.39 25.38
CA GLY A 180 -54.83 -28.76 24.21
C GLY A 180 -54.00 -28.93 22.93
N ARG A 181 -54.60 -29.57 21.94
CA ARG A 181 -53.91 -30.00 20.69
C ARG A 181 -54.19 -29.16 19.45
N THR A 182 -55.18 -28.25 19.51
CA THR A 182 -55.60 -27.40 18.39
C THR A 182 -55.90 -26.00 18.91
N LEU A 183 -55.75 -24.96 18.08
CA LEU A 183 -55.98 -23.57 18.49
C LEU A 183 -57.33 -23.34 19.17
N ASP A 184 -58.41 -23.93 18.66
CA ASP A 184 -59.76 -23.76 19.18
C ASP A 184 -60.00 -24.49 20.52
N ALA A 185 -59.15 -25.47 20.85
CA ALA A 185 -59.26 -26.27 22.06
C ALA A 185 -58.30 -25.83 23.17
N LEU A 186 -57.55 -24.74 22.98
CA LEU A 186 -56.56 -24.28 23.95
C LEU A 186 -57.22 -23.68 25.19
N THR A 187 -56.84 -24.20 26.35
CA THR A 187 -57.24 -23.69 27.67
C THR A 187 -56.03 -23.11 28.39
N GLU A 188 -56.14 -21.86 28.87
CA GLU A 188 -55.07 -21.22 29.66
C GLU A 188 -55.00 -21.82 31.07
N LEU A 189 -53.78 -22.09 31.53
CA LEU A 189 -53.51 -22.66 32.84
C LEU A 189 -52.82 -21.63 33.75
N PRO A 190 -53.16 -21.56 35.05
CA PRO A 190 -52.41 -20.77 36.01
C PRO A 190 -51.04 -21.40 36.30
N PHE A 191 -50.01 -20.56 36.44
CA PHE A 191 -48.64 -20.99 36.70
C PHE A 191 -47.88 -20.00 37.59
N ALA A 192 -46.71 -20.43 38.03
CA ALA A 192 -45.70 -19.62 38.69
C ALA A 192 -44.39 -19.67 37.87
N HIS A 193 -43.60 -18.60 37.93
CA HIS A 193 -42.31 -18.51 37.26
C HIS A 193 -41.33 -17.60 38.03
N GLY A 194 -40.03 -17.80 37.81
CA GLY A 194 -38.98 -16.89 38.26
C GLY A 194 -38.68 -15.79 37.23
N ASP A 195 -37.60 -15.03 37.46
CA ASP A 195 -37.19 -13.92 36.60
C ASP A 195 -36.92 -14.37 35.16
N VAL A 196 -37.62 -13.75 34.21
CA VAL A 196 -37.51 -14.06 32.79
C VAL A 196 -36.36 -13.29 32.18
N ARG A 197 -35.43 -14.00 31.53
CA ARG A 197 -34.34 -13.39 30.77
C ARG A 197 -34.57 -13.51 29.28
N LEU A 198 -34.19 -12.48 28.53
CA LEU A 198 -34.38 -12.43 27.08
C LEU A 198 -33.06 -12.58 26.34
N ARG A 199 -33.07 -13.41 25.30
CA ARG A 199 -32.01 -13.47 24.29
C ARG A 199 -32.51 -12.89 22.98
N ALA A 200 -31.86 -11.82 22.54
CA ALA A 200 -32.13 -11.15 21.28
C ALA A 200 -31.14 -11.59 20.19
N ALA A 201 -31.47 -11.35 18.93
CA ALA A 201 -30.53 -11.56 17.84
C ALA A 201 -29.22 -10.76 18.08
N PRO A 202 -28.04 -11.33 17.79
CA PRO A 202 -26.76 -10.75 18.16
C PRO A 202 -26.35 -9.57 17.26
N MET A 203 -27.20 -9.11 16.35
CA MET A 203 -26.85 -8.05 15.40
C MET A 203 -26.56 -6.69 16.08
N PRO A 204 -25.67 -5.86 15.49
CA PRO A 204 -25.46 -4.48 15.92
C PRO A 204 -26.73 -3.63 15.79
N VAL A 205 -26.85 -2.62 16.66
CA VAL A 205 -27.97 -1.66 16.67
C VAL A 205 -27.39 -0.26 16.83
N GLY A 206 -27.71 0.65 15.91
CA GLY A 206 -27.12 1.99 15.92
C GLY A 206 -25.63 1.93 15.60
N LEU A 207 -25.28 1.61 14.36
CA LEU A 207 -23.89 1.44 13.95
C LEU A 207 -23.27 2.79 13.60
N HIS A 208 -22.04 3.04 14.08
CA HIS A 208 -21.26 4.22 13.73
C HIS A 208 -19.86 3.83 13.30
N VAL A 209 -19.37 4.49 12.26
CA VAL A 209 -17.99 4.37 11.77
C VAL A 209 -17.34 5.73 11.95
N LEU A 210 -16.29 5.77 12.76
CA LEU A 210 -15.47 6.96 12.97
C LEU A 210 -14.16 6.81 12.19
N GLY A 211 -13.78 7.88 11.50
CA GLY A 211 -12.53 8.00 10.77
C GLY A 211 -11.33 8.15 11.71
N PRO A 212 -10.12 8.20 11.14
CA PRO A 212 -8.88 8.36 11.91
C PRO A 212 -8.74 9.69 12.63
N ASP A 213 -9.45 10.73 12.17
CA ASP A 213 -9.51 12.02 12.85
C ASP A 213 -10.61 12.06 13.95
N GLY A 214 -11.32 10.94 14.15
CA GLY A 214 -12.45 10.83 15.08
C GLY A 214 -13.79 11.35 14.54
N ASP A 215 -13.82 11.81 13.29
CA ASP A 215 -15.02 12.30 12.61
C ASP A 215 -15.95 11.15 12.18
N GLU A 216 -17.26 11.31 12.38
CA GLU A 216 -18.24 10.31 11.99
C GLU A 216 -18.40 10.24 10.47
N GLN A 217 -18.02 9.10 9.88
CA GLN A 217 -18.07 8.85 8.44
C GLN A 217 -19.39 8.22 8.00
N LEU A 218 -19.96 7.38 8.87
CA LEU A 218 -21.21 6.69 8.63
C LEU A 218 -21.96 6.48 9.94
N ALA A 219 -23.27 6.72 9.91
CA ALA A 219 -24.20 6.32 10.96
C ALA A 219 -25.38 5.55 10.35
N VAL A 220 -25.69 4.38 10.91
CA VAL A 220 -26.83 3.55 10.52
C VAL A 220 -27.73 3.37 11.74
N ALA A 221 -28.90 4.00 11.70
CA ALA A 221 -29.86 3.94 12.79
C ALA A 221 -30.53 2.56 12.90
N GLY A 222 -30.73 2.09 14.13
CA GLY A 222 -31.48 0.87 14.41
C GLY A 222 -30.73 -0.43 14.06
N PRO A 223 -31.44 -1.58 14.04
CA PRO A 223 -30.81 -2.89 13.88
C PRO A 223 -30.26 -3.11 12.47
N VAL A 224 -28.99 -3.52 12.38
CA VAL A 224 -28.30 -3.79 11.12
C VAL A 224 -28.58 -5.23 10.66
N ARG A 225 -29.37 -5.36 9.58
CA ARG A 225 -29.84 -6.68 9.09
C ARG A 225 -29.12 -7.19 7.85
N GLY A 226 -28.37 -6.33 7.17
CA GLY A 226 -27.65 -6.66 5.95
C GLY A 226 -26.26 -6.06 5.94
N ARG A 227 -25.47 -6.44 4.93
CA ARG A 227 -24.12 -5.92 4.70
C ARG A 227 -24.14 -4.40 4.65
N VAL A 228 -23.21 -3.78 5.37
CA VAL A 228 -22.90 -2.36 5.29
C VAL A 228 -21.52 -2.21 4.65
N SER A 229 -21.38 -1.27 3.73
CA SER A 229 -20.09 -0.96 3.10
C SER A 229 -19.89 0.55 3.02
N HIS A 230 -18.67 1.00 3.28
CA HIS A 230 -18.33 2.42 3.30
C HIS A 230 -16.90 2.64 2.83
N ASP A 231 -16.72 3.66 1.98
CA ASP A 231 -15.41 4.07 1.47
C ASP A 231 -14.76 5.07 2.42
N LEU A 232 -13.65 4.67 3.02
CA LEU A 232 -12.84 5.44 3.95
C LEU A 232 -11.60 6.04 3.28
N ALA A 233 -11.42 5.86 1.96
CA ALA A 233 -10.23 6.36 1.27
C ALA A 233 -10.02 7.87 1.45
N PRO A 234 -11.05 8.74 1.36
CA PRO A 234 -10.86 10.17 1.56
C PRO A 234 -10.41 10.53 2.97
N ALA A 235 -10.99 9.88 4.00
CA ALA A 235 -10.66 10.13 5.40
C ALA A 235 -9.23 9.67 5.73
N LEU A 236 -8.85 8.45 5.30
CA LEU A 236 -7.49 7.95 5.49
C LEU A 236 -6.47 8.76 4.70
N ALA A 237 -6.76 9.16 3.45
CA ALA A 237 -5.85 9.97 2.66
C ALA A 237 -5.59 11.33 3.32
N ARG A 238 -6.65 12.00 3.79
CA ARG A 238 -6.54 13.29 4.50
C ARG A 238 -5.71 13.17 5.77
N HIS A 239 -6.02 12.16 6.60
CA HIS A 239 -5.30 11.92 7.85
C HIS A 239 -3.82 11.60 7.61
N LEU A 240 -3.53 10.62 6.75
CA LEU A 240 -2.14 10.23 6.45
C LEU A 240 -1.37 11.38 5.82
N ALA A 241 -1.97 12.15 4.90
CA ALA A 241 -1.31 13.31 4.33
C ALA A 241 -0.92 14.35 5.38
N ALA A 242 -1.64 14.48 6.50
CA ALA A 242 -1.26 15.33 7.62
C ALA A 242 -0.22 14.66 8.52
N ALA A 243 -0.51 13.44 9.01
CA ALA A 243 0.29 12.74 10.02
C ALA A 243 1.73 12.46 9.55
N VAL A 244 1.94 12.08 8.28
CA VAL A 244 3.28 11.75 7.76
C VAL A 244 4.26 12.91 7.79
N ARG A 245 3.76 14.16 7.82
CA ARG A 245 4.59 15.36 7.88
C ARG A 245 5.04 15.71 9.29
N THR A 246 4.33 15.22 10.31
CA THR A 246 4.51 15.66 11.70
C THR A 246 4.96 14.54 12.64
N GLU A 247 4.72 13.29 12.29
CA GLU A 247 4.93 12.13 13.17
C GLU A 247 6.06 11.21 12.68
N PRO A 248 6.73 10.45 13.57
CA PRO A 248 7.78 9.50 13.22
C PRO A 248 7.25 8.12 12.78
N GLY A 249 6.01 8.03 12.30
CA GLY A 249 5.29 6.77 12.05
C GLY A 249 4.18 6.54 13.07
N GLY A 250 3.23 5.65 12.76
CA GLY A 250 2.09 5.41 13.62
C GLY A 250 1.03 4.51 13.00
N THR A 251 -0.21 4.67 13.46
CA THR A 251 -1.38 3.98 12.91
C THR A 251 -2.51 4.97 12.70
N ALA A 252 -3.20 4.91 11.56
CA ALA A 252 -4.45 5.62 11.35
C ALA A 252 -5.62 4.70 11.82
N PRO A 253 -6.27 5.00 12.95
CA PRO A 253 -7.32 4.14 13.51
C PRO A 253 -8.64 4.34 12.75
N VAL A 254 -9.45 3.30 12.62
CA VAL A 254 -10.85 3.37 12.19
C VAL A 254 -11.65 2.69 13.27
N THR A 255 -12.64 3.39 13.82
CA THR A 255 -13.43 2.85 14.93
C THR A 255 -14.82 2.49 14.47
N VAL A 256 -15.21 1.24 14.67
CA VAL A 256 -16.59 0.76 14.47
C VAL A 256 -17.24 0.60 15.83
N ARG A 257 -18.29 1.34 16.11
CA ARG A 257 -19.07 1.19 17.36
C ARG A 257 -20.54 0.93 17.08
N SER A 258 -21.21 0.36 18.07
CA SER A 258 -22.65 0.07 18.02
C SER A 258 -23.28 0.53 19.32
N ASP A 259 -24.39 1.26 19.28
CA ASP A 259 -25.07 1.78 20.48
C ASP A 259 -25.46 0.66 21.46
N VAL A 260 -25.74 -0.52 20.93
CA VAL A 260 -25.89 -1.75 21.71
C VAL A 260 -24.89 -2.79 21.23
N VAL A 261 -24.27 -3.53 22.16
CA VAL A 261 -23.32 -4.61 21.86
C VAL A 261 -23.92 -5.58 20.84
N GLY A 262 -23.24 -5.75 19.71
CA GLY A 262 -23.61 -6.73 18.68
C GLY A 262 -22.39 -7.46 18.11
N GLU A 263 -22.62 -8.35 17.16
CA GLU A 263 -21.59 -9.16 16.51
C GLU A 263 -21.64 -8.93 15.00
N ALA A 264 -20.47 -8.75 14.39
CA ALA A 264 -20.33 -8.61 12.94
C ALA A 264 -19.00 -9.19 12.46
N HIS A 265 -18.96 -9.65 11.22
CA HIS A 265 -17.70 -9.83 10.51
C HIS A 265 -17.28 -8.48 9.96
N VAL A 266 -16.10 -8.02 10.36
CA VAL A 266 -15.59 -6.70 9.98
C VAL A 266 -14.35 -6.90 9.12
N ARG A 267 -14.34 -6.23 7.97
CA ARG A 267 -13.23 -6.25 7.02
C ARG A 267 -12.89 -4.84 6.58
N LEU A 268 -11.63 -4.46 6.71
CA LEU A 268 -11.08 -3.22 6.12
C LEU A 268 -10.04 -3.59 5.08
N ASP A 269 -10.33 -3.30 3.82
CA ASP A 269 -9.45 -3.57 2.68
C ASP A 269 -8.83 -2.26 2.20
N VAL A 270 -7.53 -2.07 2.45
CA VAL A 270 -6.79 -0.84 2.10
C VAL A 270 -5.75 -1.16 1.04
N GLN A 271 -5.78 -0.43 -0.06
CA GLN A 271 -4.95 -0.68 -1.24
C GLN A 271 -4.34 0.62 -1.76
N ASP A 272 -3.19 0.47 -2.44
CA ASP A 272 -2.41 1.55 -3.04
C ASP A 272 -2.09 2.68 -2.06
N VAL A 273 -1.75 2.30 -0.81
CA VAL A 273 -1.22 3.25 0.16
C VAL A 273 0.23 3.53 -0.21
N VAL A 274 0.56 4.80 -0.36
CA VAL A 274 1.94 5.27 -0.52
C VAL A 274 2.17 6.50 0.33
N ILE A 275 3.36 6.58 0.92
CA ILE A 275 3.89 7.81 1.49
C ILE A 275 4.71 8.50 0.41
N GLU A 276 4.52 9.81 0.27
CA GLU A 276 5.10 10.60 -0.80
C GLU A 276 6.13 11.57 -0.23
N ARG A 277 7.26 11.70 -0.91
CA ARG A 277 8.23 12.77 -0.72
C ARG A 277 8.48 13.45 -2.06
N ALA A 278 7.90 14.63 -2.22
CA ALA A 278 8.21 15.52 -3.33
C ALA A 278 9.62 16.09 -3.15
N LEU A 279 10.36 16.18 -4.24
CA LEU A 279 11.69 16.78 -4.30
C LEU A 279 11.56 18.16 -4.95
N ASP A 280 12.12 19.16 -4.28
CA ASP A 280 12.03 20.53 -4.74
C ASP A 280 12.93 20.79 -5.95
N GLY A 281 12.39 21.53 -6.92
CA GLY A 281 13.14 22.03 -8.07
C GLY A 281 13.32 21.04 -9.22
N ARG A 282 14.27 21.37 -10.09
CA ARG A 282 14.66 20.56 -11.25
C ARG A 282 16.03 19.93 -10.97
N LEU A 283 16.07 18.62 -10.85
CA LEU A 283 17.31 17.88 -10.66
C LEU A 283 18.00 17.73 -12.01
N THR A 284 19.27 18.12 -12.12
CA THR A 284 20.00 18.07 -13.39
C THR A 284 21.37 17.47 -13.24
N VAL A 285 21.79 16.67 -14.21
CA VAL A 285 23.16 16.17 -14.31
C VAL A 285 23.62 16.18 -15.76
N GLY A 286 24.87 16.60 -15.99
CA GLY A 286 25.55 16.40 -17.26
C GLY A 286 26.20 15.03 -17.29
N CYS A 287 26.03 14.31 -18.39
CA CYS A 287 26.70 13.04 -18.65
C CYS A 287 27.60 13.20 -19.87
N ASP A 288 28.86 12.81 -19.71
CA ASP A 288 29.90 12.90 -20.74
C ASP A 288 30.29 11.51 -21.28
N GLY A 289 29.32 10.59 -21.31
CA GLY A 289 29.54 9.19 -21.65
C GLY A 289 30.10 8.36 -20.50
N THR A 290 30.17 8.91 -19.28
CA THR A 290 30.52 8.19 -18.06
C THR A 290 29.27 7.98 -17.20
N ALA A 291 29.14 6.79 -16.60
CA ALA A 291 28.08 6.52 -15.64
C ALA A 291 28.12 7.56 -14.51
N THR A 292 26.98 8.21 -14.27
CA THR A 292 26.83 9.26 -13.26
C THR A 292 25.50 9.07 -12.54
N THR A 293 25.20 9.89 -11.54
CA THR A 293 23.97 9.80 -10.76
C THR A 293 23.36 11.21 -10.64
N LEU A 294 22.04 11.31 -10.80
CA LEU A 294 21.31 12.55 -10.53
C LEU A 294 21.42 12.90 -9.04
N PRO A 295 21.84 14.14 -8.69
CA PRO A 295 22.00 14.53 -7.30
C PRO A 295 20.64 14.58 -6.60
N ARG A 296 20.49 13.82 -5.52
CA ARG A 296 19.30 13.89 -4.65
C ARG A 296 19.46 15.04 -3.65
N PRO A 297 18.49 15.96 -3.54
CA PRO A 297 18.54 17.02 -2.54
C PRO A 297 18.19 16.50 -1.14
N GLY A 298 18.78 17.15 -0.13
CA GLY A 298 18.45 16.96 1.27
C GLY A 298 18.87 15.61 1.88
N VAL A 299 18.40 15.36 3.09
CA VAL A 299 18.78 14.19 3.91
C VAL A 299 18.19 12.90 3.33
N ALA A 300 18.90 11.78 3.49
CA ALA A 300 18.43 10.47 3.08
C ALA A 300 17.07 10.13 3.72
N PRO A 301 16.15 9.48 2.98
CA PRO A 301 14.80 9.18 3.45
C PRO A 301 14.73 8.17 4.61
N GLY A 302 15.85 7.51 4.95
CA GLY A 302 15.94 6.49 6.00
C GLY A 302 15.50 5.09 5.56
N ARG A 303 14.84 4.99 4.40
CA ARG A 303 14.51 3.73 3.70
C ARG A 303 14.45 3.95 2.20
N ALA A 304 14.63 2.90 1.41
CA ALA A 304 14.53 2.99 -0.03
C ALA A 304 13.07 3.25 -0.48
N PRO A 305 12.84 4.10 -1.50
CA PRO A 305 11.53 4.24 -2.13
C PRO A 305 11.14 2.95 -2.86
N THR A 306 9.85 2.75 -3.10
CA THR A 306 9.35 1.69 -4.00
C THR A 306 9.50 2.10 -5.46
N ARG A 307 9.36 3.39 -5.77
CA ARG A 307 9.65 4.00 -7.07
C ARG A 307 9.75 5.52 -6.96
N THR A 308 10.16 6.17 -8.04
CA THR A 308 10.06 7.63 -8.19
C THR A 308 9.25 7.97 -9.44
N ARG A 309 8.26 8.86 -9.30
CA ARG A 309 7.53 9.44 -10.43
C ARG A 309 8.10 10.80 -10.76
N ALA A 310 8.37 11.09 -12.03
CA ALA A 310 8.92 12.38 -12.45
C ALA A 310 8.61 12.67 -13.92
N ASP A 311 8.82 13.91 -14.36
CA ASP A 311 8.96 14.23 -15.76
C ASP A 311 10.45 14.23 -16.13
N LEU A 312 10.82 13.51 -17.19
CA LEU A 312 12.20 13.34 -17.62
C LEU A 312 12.46 14.15 -18.89
N THR A 313 13.48 15.00 -18.86
CA THR A 313 14.00 15.69 -20.04
C THR A 313 15.43 15.26 -20.30
N VAL A 314 15.73 14.88 -21.53
CA VAL A 314 17.10 14.61 -22.00
C VAL A 314 17.43 15.58 -23.12
N THR A 315 18.47 16.38 -22.91
CA THR A 315 19.02 17.30 -23.91
C THR A 315 20.33 16.70 -24.44
N HIS A 316 20.38 16.42 -25.74
CA HIS A 316 21.54 15.86 -26.43
C HIS A 316 22.43 16.96 -27.00
N HIS A 317 23.75 16.82 -26.84
CA HIS A 317 24.73 17.84 -27.18
C HIS A 317 25.46 17.57 -28.50
N GLY A 318 24.85 16.78 -29.41
CA GLY A 318 25.36 16.52 -30.76
C GLY A 318 26.56 15.59 -30.83
N ALA A 319 26.93 14.93 -29.73
CA ALA A 319 28.12 14.08 -29.67
C ALA A 319 27.93 12.81 -28.83
N ALA A 320 28.71 11.79 -29.15
CA ALA A 320 28.80 10.54 -28.40
C ALA A 320 30.26 10.17 -28.16
N LEU A 321 30.49 9.41 -27.11
CA LEU A 321 31.79 8.84 -26.81
C LEU A 321 32.14 7.76 -27.85
N HIS A 322 33.31 7.89 -28.46
CA HIS A 322 33.81 6.89 -29.39
C HIS A 322 34.27 5.62 -28.63
N PRO A 323 34.03 4.40 -29.15
CA PRO A 323 34.42 3.14 -28.49
C PRO A 323 35.92 2.98 -28.20
N ALA A 324 36.77 3.74 -28.89
CA ALA A 324 38.21 3.78 -28.67
C ALA A 324 38.64 4.64 -27.46
N SER A 325 37.68 5.23 -26.75
CA SER A 325 37.93 5.98 -25.53
C SER A 325 38.32 5.05 -24.39
N ASP A 326 39.28 5.46 -23.57
CA ASP A 326 39.68 4.65 -22.42
C ASP A 326 38.62 4.69 -21.32
N PRO A 327 38.54 3.65 -20.48
CA PRO A 327 37.66 3.65 -19.32
C PRO A 327 38.14 4.65 -18.27
N VAL A 328 37.20 5.24 -17.54
CA VAL A 328 37.47 6.08 -16.37
C VAL A 328 37.25 5.25 -15.11
N PRO A 329 38.29 4.98 -14.30
CA PRO A 329 38.16 4.22 -13.06
C PRO A 329 37.22 4.91 -12.05
N ALA A 330 36.38 4.10 -11.40
CA ALA A 330 35.41 4.55 -10.41
C ALA A 330 36.01 4.81 -9.00
N VAL A 331 37.27 4.44 -8.77
CA VAL A 331 38.02 4.70 -7.53
C VAL A 331 39.44 5.12 -7.87
N ASP A 332 40.11 5.80 -6.93
CA ASP A 332 41.55 5.98 -6.99
C ASP A 332 42.23 4.60 -6.97
N ALA A 333 42.71 4.16 -8.13
CA ALA A 333 43.31 2.85 -8.29
C ALA A 333 44.79 2.83 -7.86
N GLY A 334 45.34 3.94 -7.34
CA GLY A 334 46.78 4.08 -7.13
C GLY A 334 47.60 3.98 -8.43
N LEU A 335 46.91 4.03 -9.58
CA LEU A 335 47.48 3.95 -10.92
C LEU A 335 47.94 5.35 -11.33
N GLY A 336 49.13 5.75 -10.90
CA GLY A 336 49.77 6.97 -11.36
C GLY A 336 50.51 6.73 -12.68
N GLY A 337 50.06 7.36 -13.76
CA GLY A 337 50.84 7.53 -14.99
C GLY A 337 51.83 8.70 -14.88
N PRO A 338 52.44 9.13 -16.00
CA PRO A 338 53.40 10.24 -15.98
C PRO A 338 52.76 11.54 -15.47
N THR A 339 53.52 12.30 -14.67
CA THR A 339 53.12 13.64 -14.25
C THR A 339 53.45 14.63 -15.35
N VAL A 340 52.42 15.23 -15.95
CA VAL A 340 52.55 16.27 -16.96
C VAL A 340 52.90 17.59 -16.27
N ARG A 341 54.01 18.18 -16.70
CA ARG A 341 54.49 19.50 -16.28
C ARG A 341 54.68 20.36 -17.54
N ASP A 342 55.75 21.13 -17.61
CA ASP A 342 56.12 21.91 -18.78
C ASP A 342 56.66 21.05 -19.94
N GLU A 343 57.16 19.86 -19.67
CA GLU A 343 57.51 18.88 -20.71
C GLU A 343 56.23 18.23 -21.29
N PRO A 344 56.03 18.28 -22.63
CA PRO A 344 54.82 17.76 -23.25
C PRO A 344 54.83 16.23 -23.31
N VAL A 345 53.66 15.62 -23.08
CA VAL A 345 53.42 14.18 -23.21
C VAL A 345 52.47 13.94 -24.39
N THR A 346 52.79 12.98 -25.26
CA THR A 346 51.99 12.70 -26.46
C THR A 346 51.41 11.30 -26.45
N ARG A 347 50.12 11.19 -26.79
CA ARG A 347 49.46 9.93 -27.17
C ARG A 347 49.15 9.95 -28.66
N ARG A 348 49.32 8.81 -29.32
CA ARG A 348 48.91 8.62 -30.72
C ARG A 348 47.78 7.62 -30.83
N VAL A 349 46.72 7.99 -31.53
CA VAL A 349 45.61 7.11 -31.90
C VAL A 349 45.66 6.89 -33.41
N ALA A 350 45.55 5.63 -33.84
CA ALA A 350 45.64 5.30 -35.26
C ALA A 350 44.48 5.95 -36.06
N ALA A 351 44.76 6.42 -37.27
CA ALA A 351 43.74 7.04 -38.13
C ALA A 351 42.56 6.09 -38.38
N ALA A 352 42.86 4.82 -38.64
CA ALA A 352 41.87 3.77 -38.88
C ALA A 352 40.88 3.58 -37.71
N THR A 353 41.27 3.96 -36.49
CA THR A 353 40.40 3.90 -35.30
C THR A 353 39.29 4.95 -35.34
N LEU A 354 39.49 6.07 -36.04
CA LEU A 354 38.54 7.18 -36.15
C LEU A 354 38.07 7.38 -37.60
N ALA A 355 38.20 6.34 -38.44
CA ALA A 355 37.74 6.38 -39.81
C ALA A 355 36.26 6.80 -39.86
N ASP A 356 35.94 7.72 -40.76
CA ASP A 356 34.61 8.28 -40.99
C ASP A 356 33.99 9.04 -39.80
N ALA A 357 34.70 9.14 -38.68
CA ALA A 357 34.26 9.90 -37.51
C ALA A 357 34.69 11.37 -37.60
N ARG A 358 33.85 12.27 -37.08
CA ARG A 358 34.17 13.69 -36.92
C ARG A 358 34.35 14.00 -35.44
N LEU A 359 35.59 14.27 -35.05
CA LEU A 359 35.98 14.52 -33.68
C LEU A 359 35.51 15.91 -33.24
N VAL A 360 34.81 15.98 -32.10
CA VAL A 360 34.24 17.21 -31.53
C VAL A 360 35.01 17.62 -30.28
N ARG A 361 35.32 16.66 -29.40
CA ARG A 361 36.04 16.92 -28.14
C ARG A 361 37.07 15.85 -27.85
N VAL A 362 38.14 16.24 -27.17
CA VAL A 362 39.15 15.33 -26.64
C VAL A 362 39.24 15.52 -25.13
N GLY A 363 39.08 14.44 -24.39
CA GLY A 363 39.22 14.39 -22.94
C GLY A 363 40.54 13.75 -22.55
N VAL A 364 41.19 14.27 -21.52
CA VAL A 364 42.34 13.63 -20.86
C VAL A 364 41.95 13.22 -19.45
N VAL A 365 42.34 12.02 -19.03
CA VAL A 365 41.91 11.43 -17.75
C VAL A 365 43.05 11.50 -16.73
N GLY A 366 42.80 12.11 -15.56
CA GLY A 366 43.83 12.22 -14.52
C GLY A 366 43.46 13.17 -13.38
N TRP A 367 44.47 13.62 -12.63
CA TRP A 367 44.31 14.47 -11.45
C TRP A 367 45.06 15.80 -11.63
N PRO A 368 44.36 16.92 -11.88
CA PRO A 368 45.00 18.24 -11.86
C PRO A 368 45.39 18.64 -10.43
N SER A 369 46.51 19.33 -10.22
CA SER A 369 46.68 20.13 -9.01
C SER A 369 45.75 21.36 -9.02
N ALA A 370 45.43 21.92 -7.86
CA ALA A 370 44.58 23.11 -7.80
C ALA A 370 45.22 24.30 -8.53
N GLY A 371 44.46 24.92 -9.45
CA GLY A 371 44.93 26.03 -10.28
C GLY A 371 45.82 25.60 -11.46
N THR A 372 45.77 24.33 -11.87
CA THR A 372 46.48 23.85 -13.06
C THR A 372 45.87 24.42 -14.34
N ASP A 373 46.73 24.84 -15.27
CA ASP A 373 46.37 25.19 -16.64
C ASP A 373 46.98 24.16 -17.58
N LEU A 374 46.16 23.59 -18.46
CA LEU A 374 46.56 22.61 -19.46
C LEU A 374 46.42 23.19 -20.87
N SER A 375 47.40 22.86 -21.71
CA SER A 375 47.38 23.09 -23.15
C SER A 375 47.43 21.74 -23.85
N LEU A 376 46.48 21.51 -24.75
CA LEU A 376 46.41 20.33 -25.60
C LEU A 376 46.63 20.75 -27.05
N VAL A 377 47.61 20.14 -27.70
CA VAL A 377 47.81 20.22 -29.14
C VAL A 377 47.23 18.97 -29.78
N VAL A 378 46.28 19.16 -30.70
CA VAL A 378 45.59 18.07 -31.38
C VAL A 378 45.15 18.51 -32.77
N LEU A 379 45.42 17.69 -33.79
CA LEU A 379 45.13 18.01 -35.21
C LEU A 379 45.73 19.37 -35.67
N GLY A 380 46.83 19.81 -35.06
CA GLY A 380 47.45 21.11 -35.34
C GLY A 380 46.77 22.32 -34.69
N ARG A 381 45.74 22.10 -33.86
CA ARG A 381 45.09 23.13 -33.03
C ARG A 381 45.66 23.07 -31.62
N THR A 382 45.78 24.23 -30.98
CA THR A 382 46.10 24.35 -29.56
C THR A 382 44.85 24.81 -28.82
N VAL A 383 44.40 24.01 -27.87
CA VAL A 383 43.22 24.27 -27.03
C VAL A 383 43.63 24.20 -25.56
N THR A 384 43.01 25.03 -24.72
CA THR A 384 43.45 25.21 -23.33
C THR A 384 42.31 25.03 -22.35
N ALA A 385 42.62 24.44 -21.19
CA ALA A 385 41.74 24.35 -20.03
C ALA A 385 42.45 24.99 -18.84
N THR A 386 41.86 26.04 -18.26
CA THR A 386 42.52 26.88 -17.26
C THR A 386 41.84 26.81 -15.90
N GLY A 387 42.61 27.00 -14.83
CA GLY A 387 42.10 27.11 -13.47
C GLY A 387 41.47 25.82 -12.96
N LEU A 388 42.01 24.67 -13.36
CA LEU A 388 41.44 23.37 -13.01
C LEU A 388 41.42 23.18 -11.49
N VAL A 389 40.30 22.62 -11.01
CA VAL A 389 40.10 22.37 -9.59
C VAL A 389 40.77 21.05 -9.23
N GLY A 390 41.70 21.12 -8.28
CA GLY A 390 42.41 19.93 -7.81
C GLY A 390 41.50 18.99 -7.03
N PRO A 391 41.89 17.71 -6.89
CA PRO A 391 41.13 16.73 -6.13
C PRO A 391 41.04 17.12 -4.65
N VAL A 392 39.87 16.90 -4.04
CA VAL A 392 39.67 17.03 -2.60
C VAL A 392 39.89 15.64 -1.98
N GLY A 393 41.06 15.39 -1.38
CA GLY A 393 41.42 14.10 -0.79
C GLY A 393 41.80 13.02 -1.82
N ARG A 394 41.55 11.73 -1.49
CA ARG A 394 41.71 10.61 -2.44
C ARG A 394 40.48 10.53 -3.34
N SER A 395 40.44 11.32 -4.41
CA SER A 395 39.32 11.35 -5.36
C SER A 395 39.55 10.47 -6.59
N THR A 396 38.47 10.13 -7.27
CA THR A 396 38.50 9.55 -8.62
C THR A 396 39.21 10.47 -9.62
N PRO A 397 39.79 9.91 -10.71
CA PRO A 397 40.36 10.73 -11.78
C PRO A 397 39.26 11.53 -12.49
N GLN A 398 39.61 12.74 -12.92
CA GLN A 398 38.73 13.65 -13.65
C GLN A 398 38.97 13.50 -15.15
N VAL A 399 37.91 13.70 -15.95
CA VAL A 399 38.02 13.90 -17.40
C VAL A 399 38.06 15.40 -17.68
N VAL A 400 39.21 15.90 -18.15
CA VAL A 400 39.35 17.29 -18.58
C VAL A 400 39.08 17.34 -20.08
N TRP A 401 37.93 17.88 -20.46
CA TRP A 401 37.51 18.00 -21.85
C TRP A 401 38.00 19.27 -22.51
N PHE A 402 38.54 19.13 -23.72
CA PHE A 402 38.90 20.21 -24.62
C PHE A 402 37.96 20.20 -25.82
N ASP A 403 37.30 21.33 -26.05
CA ASP A 403 36.43 21.54 -27.20
C ASP A 403 37.25 21.94 -28.43
N LEU A 404 37.00 21.30 -29.56
CA LEU A 404 37.69 21.61 -30.82
C LEU A 404 36.98 22.72 -31.61
N GLY A 405 35.78 23.14 -31.19
CA GLY A 405 34.88 24.00 -31.97
C GLY A 405 34.14 23.17 -33.01
N ASP A 406 34.32 23.50 -34.30
CA ASP A 406 33.71 22.74 -35.38
C ASP A 406 34.25 21.30 -35.44
N ALA A 407 33.35 20.33 -35.65
CA ALA A 407 33.67 18.92 -35.77
C ALA A 407 34.69 18.65 -36.90
N VAL A 408 35.80 17.98 -36.55
CA VAL A 408 36.95 17.80 -37.45
C VAL A 408 37.04 16.34 -37.91
N ALA A 409 37.09 16.11 -39.22
CA ALA A 409 37.37 14.79 -39.77
C ALA A 409 38.82 14.37 -39.46
N VAL A 410 39.02 13.11 -39.09
CA VAL A 410 40.35 12.57 -38.75
C VAL A 410 40.84 11.69 -39.90
N ASP A 411 41.70 12.24 -40.75
CA ASP A 411 42.26 11.57 -41.95
C ASP A 411 43.69 11.03 -41.75
N ARG A 412 44.30 11.36 -40.61
CA ARG A 412 45.67 11.00 -40.22
C ARG A 412 45.69 10.55 -38.76
N PRO A 413 46.77 9.88 -38.31
CA PRO A 413 46.90 9.50 -36.91
C PRO A 413 46.68 10.71 -36.00
N LEU A 414 45.80 10.56 -35.01
CA LEU A 414 45.48 11.60 -34.06
C LEU A 414 46.57 11.64 -33.00
N GLU A 415 47.38 12.69 -33.03
CA GLU A 415 48.38 12.97 -32.00
C GLU A 415 47.78 13.97 -30.99
N VAL A 416 47.73 13.53 -29.73
CA VAL A 416 47.19 14.27 -28.58
C VAL A 416 48.36 14.61 -27.68
N THR A 417 48.85 15.84 -27.78
CA THR A 417 50.02 16.32 -27.02
C THR A 417 49.57 17.25 -25.91
N LEU A 418 49.73 16.83 -24.65
CA LEU A 418 49.33 17.60 -23.47
C LEU A 418 50.55 18.21 -22.79
N ARG A 419 50.41 19.45 -22.33
CA ARG A 419 51.39 20.18 -21.51
C ARG A 419 50.68 20.93 -20.40
N ALA A 420 51.23 20.93 -19.20
CA ALA A 420 50.78 21.84 -18.14
C ALA A 420 51.53 23.17 -18.28
N THR A 421 50.80 24.24 -18.61
CA THR A 421 51.35 25.60 -18.69
C THR A 421 51.44 26.26 -17.32
N ARG A 422 50.70 25.74 -16.34
CA ARG A 422 50.76 26.12 -14.93
C ARG A 422 50.40 24.92 -14.06
N GLY A 423 51.08 24.74 -12.93
CA GLY A 423 50.82 23.63 -12.01
C GLY A 423 51.26 22.28 -12.58
N THR A 424 50.63 21.21 -12.11
CA THR A 424 50.92 19.82 -12.54
C THR A 424 49.63 19.06 -12.82
N PHE A 425 49.71 18.02 -13.65
CA PHE A 425 48.60 17.09 -13.89
C PHE A 425 49.12 15.67 -13.88
N ALA A 426 48.65 14.85 -12.94
CA ALA A 426 48.99 13.44 -12.90
C ALA A 426 48.08 12.68 -13.87
N TRP A 427 48.62 12.18 -14.98
CA TRP A 427 47.83 11.45 -15.96
C TRP A 427 47.51 10.02 -15.46
N LEU A 428 46.30 9.51 -15.68
CA LEU A 428 45.93 8.11 -15.50
C LEU A 428 46.45 7.17 -16.63
N ALA A 429 47.10 6.06 -16.24
CA ALA A 429 47.61 4.94 -17.07
C ALA A 429 49.08 5.04 -17.53
N ALA A 430 49.68 3.84 -17.68
CA ALA A 430 51.03 3.61 -18.20
C ALA A 430 51.00 2.37 -19.13
N PRO A 431 51.79 2.32 -20.23
CA PRO A 431 52.78 3.32 -20.65
C PRO A 431 52.18 4.51 -21.42
N GLU A 432 50.94 4.41 -21.91
CA GLU A 432 50.31 5.47 -22.70
C GLU A 432 49.24 6.24 -21.92
N PRO A 433 49.12 7.55 -22.13
CA PRO A 433 48.20 8.40 -21.37
C PRO A 433 46.71 8.18 -21.72
N ALA A 434 45.81 7.88 -20.78
CA ALA A 434 44.36 7.71 -21.03
C ALA A 434 43.61 8.93 -21.63
N VAL A 435 42.95 8.76 -22.78
CA VAL A 435 42.15 9.77 -23.49
C VAL A 435 40.70 9.32 -23.69
N ARG A 436 39.81 10.29 -23.77
CA ARG A 436 38.39 10.13 -24.13
C ARG A 436 38.16 10.89 -25.43
N LEU A 437 37.42 10.33 -26.36
CA LEU A 437 37.19 10.91 -27.69
C LEU A 437 35.68 11.05 -27.88
N ALA A 438 35.19 12.26 -28.12
CA ALA A 438 33.80 12.50 -28.44
C ALA A 438 33.66 12.86 -29.92
N VAL A 439 32.78 12.16 -30.62
CA VAL A 439 32.54 12.30 -32.06
C VAL A 439 31.12 12.79 -32.31
N GLU A 440 30.90 13.44 -33.44
CA GLU A 440 29.59 13.92 -33.88
C GLU A 440 28.62 12.72 -33.95
N ALA A 441 27.47 12.85 -33.31
CA ALA A 441 26.47 11.80 -33.24
C ALA A 441 25.06 12.40 -33.34
N PRO A 442 24.15 11.81 -34.12
CA PRO A 442 22.77 12.25 -34.17
C PRO A 442 22.03 11.91 -32.87
N ALA A 443 21.14 12.79 -32.44
CA ALA A 443 20.32 12.55 -31.26
C ALA A 443 19.25 11.48 -31.51
N ALA A 444 18.56 11.52 -32.66
CA ALA A 444 17.42 10.64 -32.92
C ALA A 444 17.85 9.16 -32.99
N GLY A 445 17.17 8.30 -32.22
CA GLY A 445 17.44 6.87 -32.13
C GLY A 445 18.52 6.48 -31.11
N ALA A 446 19.23 7.45 -30.51
CA ALA A 446 20.18 7.16 -29.45
C ALA A 446 19.45 6.78 -28.14
N HIS A 447 20.18 6.11 -27.22
CA HIS A 447 19.60 5.60 -25.98
C HIS A 447 20.27 6.17 -24.73
N VAL A 448 19.46 6.52 -23.74
CA VAL A 448 19.91 6.96 -22.41
C VAL A 448 19.13 6.18 -21.36
N THR A 449 19.84 5.55 -20.42
CA THR A 449 19.20 4.86 -19.30
C THR A 449 19.27 5.73 -18.05
N VAL A 450 18.11 5.98 -17.42
CA VAL A 450 17.97 6.82 -16.22
C VAL A 450 17.18 6.02 -15.17
N GLY A 451 17.76 5.77 -13.99
CA GLY A 451 17.08 5.07 -12.90
C GLY A 451 16.47 3.72 -13.30
N GLY A 452 17.13 2.99 -14.21
CA GLY A 452 16.67 1.71 -14.77
C GLY A 452 15.71 1.82 -15.96
N LEU A 453 15.28 3.01 -16.37
CA LEU A 453 14.45 3.25 -17.55
C LEU A 453 15.31 3.62 -18.75
N THR A 454 15.26 2.86 -19.84
CA THR A 454 15.90 3.23 -21.11
C THR A 454 14.97 4.07 -21.97
N VAL A 455 15.42 5.26 -22.33
CA VAL A 455 14.72 6.21 -23.19
C VAL A 455 15.39 6.23 -24.56
N THR A 456 14.57 6.17 -25.62
CA THR A 456 15.03 6.42 -26.99
C THR A 456 14.82 7.89 -27.31
N LEU A 457 15.88 8.57 -27.72
CA LEU A 457 15.84 9.99 -28.03
C LEU A 457 15.13 10.24 -29.36
N THR A 458 14.26 11.24 -29.40
CA THR A 458 13.48 11.62 -30.59
C THR A 458 14.09 12.82 -31.34
N GLY A 459 15.04 13.51 -30.73
CA GLY A 459 15.71 14.69 -31.26
C GLY A 459 16.67 15.31 -30.23
N PRO A 460 17.18 16.52 -30.50
CA PRO A 460 18.10 17.23 -29.59
C PRO A 460 17.54 17.43 -28.19
N GLU A 461 16.21 17.46 -28.05
CA GLU A 461 15.53 17.42 -26.76
C GLU A 461 14.44 16.35 -26.80
N THR A 462 14.42 15.48 -25.79
CA THR A 462 13.42 14.43 -25.61
C THR A 462 12.78 14.61 -24.25
N HIS A 463 11.46 14.84 -24.23
CA HIS A 463 10.68 15.00 -23.00
C HIS A 463 9.73 13.80 -22.83
N VAL A 464 9.78 13.15 -21.66
CA VAL A 464 8.94 12.01 -21.31
C VAL A 464 8.20 12.34 -20.00
N PRO A 465 6.90 12.66 -20.05
CA PRO A 465 6.13 12.98 -18.85
C PRO A 465 5.81 11.74 -18.02
N GLY A 466 5.71 11.91 -16.70
CA GLY A 466 5.17 10.89 -15.79
C GLY A 466 5.89 9.55 -15.79
N VAL A 467 7.21 9.54 -16.00
CA VAL A 467 8.02 8.31 -15.96
C VAL A 467 8.03 7.71 -14.55
N SER A 468 8.10 6.38 -14.49
CA SER A 468 8.28 5.63 -13.25
C SER A 468 9.68 5.04 -13.21
N LEU A 469 10.54 5.60 -12.37
CA LEU A 469 11.92 5.14 -12.16
C LEU A 469 11.98 4.12 -11.02
N ALA A 470 13.01 3.28 -11.02
CA ALA A 470 13.21 2.25 -10.00
C ALA A 470 13.26 2.83 -8.57
N GLY A 471 12.88 2.00 -7.60
CA GLY A 471 12.87 2.32 -6.17
C GLY A 471 14.26 2.33 -5.54
N THR A 472 15.11 3.27 -5.95
CA THR A 472 16.47 3.43 -5.45
C THR A 472 16.65 4.79 -4.76
N ASP A 473 17.60 4.88 -3.83
CA ASP A 473 17.98 6.14 -3.18
C ASP A 473 18.98 6.92 -4.06
N GLY A 474 18.52 7.34 -5.25
CA GLY A 474 19.31 7.96 -6.31
C GLY A 474 18.97 7.37 -7.68
N TRP A 475 19.30 8.09 -8.76
CA TRP A 475 19.02 7.66 -10.14
C TRP A 475 20.28 7.69 -10.97
N ASP A 476 20.80 6.51 -11.27
CA ASP A 476 21.95 6.36 -12.15
C ASP A 476 21.56 6.73 -13.58
N VAL A 477 22.47 7.41 -14.26
CA VAL A 477 22.39 7.79 -15.66
C VAL A 477 23.53 7.09 -16.38
N THR A 478 23.19 6.22 -17.31
CA THR A 478 24.15 5.48 -18.13
C THR A 478 23.84 5.68 -19.61
N THR A 479 24.85 6.18 -20.33
CA THR A 479 24.81 6.40 -21.77
C THR A 479 26.23 6.64 -22.26
N ASP A 480 26.49 6.40 -23.54
CA ASP A 480 27.68 6.85 -24.25
C ASP A 480 27.48 8.25 -24.87
N GLN A 481 26.27 8.77 -24.87
CA GLN A 481 25.93 10.08 -25.43
C GLN A 481 26.35 11.21 -24.49
N LEU A 482 26.74 12.35 -25.07
CA LEU A 482 26.93 13.59 -24.32
C LEU A 482 25.55 14.25 -24.16
N VAL A 483 25.01 14.20 -22.95
CA VAL A 483 23.64 14.66 -22.65
C VAL A 483 23.57 15.41 -21.35
N THR A 484 22.54 16.24 -21.20
CA THR A 484 22.05 16.71 -19.91
C THR A 484 20.73 16.02 -19.61
N VAL A 485 20.67 15.35 -18.47
CA VAL A 485 19.45 14.71 -17.97
C VAL A 485 18.86 15.59 -16.89
N ALA A 486 17.54 15.78 -16.94
CA ALA A 486 16.80 16.50 -15.92
C ALA A 486 15.55 15.75 -15.47
N LEU A 487 15.30 15.75 -14.16
CA LEU A 487 14.03 15.33 -13.56
C LEU A 487 13.32 16.55 -12.96
N SER A 488 12.05 16.73 -13.31
CA SER A 488 11.14 17.69 -12.69
C SER A 488 9.94 17.00 -12.08
N SER A 489 9.25 17.67 -11.16
CA SER A 489 8.06 17.14 -10.49
C SER A 489 8.31 15.78 -9.81
N ALA A 490 9.54 15.58 -9.32
CA ALA A 490 9.97 14.27 -8.84
C ALA A 490 9.34 13.96 -7.47
N VAL A 491 8.59 12.86 -7.39
CA VAL A 491 7.95 12.35 -6.18
C VAL A 491 8.44 10.93 -5.92
N MET A 492 9.16 10.75 -4.82
CA MET A 492 9.54 9.44 -4.31
C MET A 492 8.34 8.83 -3.59
N GLU A 493 7.96 7.61 -3.96
CA GLU A 493 6.88 6.86 -3.30
C GLU A 493 7.48 5.78 -2.40
N PHE A 494 6.91 5.60 -1.23
CA PHE A 494 7.32 4.61 -0.24
C PHE A 494 6.12 3.74 0.14
N ALA A 495 6.37 2.46 0.39
CA ALA A 495 5.38 1.59 1.03
C ALA A 495 4.98 2.18 2.39
N PRO A 496 3.73 2.00 2.86
CA PRO A 496 3.26 2.53 4.14
C PRO A 496 4.22 2.16 5.27
#